data_AF-A0A0M3KJP2-F1
#
_entry.id   AF-A0A0M3KJP2-F1
#
_cell.length_a   1.000
_cell.length_b   1.000
_cell.length_c   1.000
_cell.angle_alpha   90.00
_cell.angle_beta   90.00
_cell.angle_gamma   90.00
#
_symmetry.space_group_name_H-M   'P 1'
#
loop_
_entity.id
_entity.type
_entity.pdbx_description
1 polymer ?
#
loop_
_entity_poly.entity_id
_entity_poly.type
_entity_poly.pdbx_seq_one_letter_code
_entity_poly.pdbx_strand_id
1 'polypeptide(L)'
;MAMANFDRRQNNKIWFNNKLWASLPAYTNAFYNAVLRALLPPSTPPESVGILAYSHPMNESISNMAERINTARMVAFRIVLLLLAVSVIVASFSMVLVDERVSYSKHLQFVSGVKPLLYWIINFLHDVVRFCLTSLFSQVQIKNLKNL
;
A
#
# COMPACT_ATOMS: atom_id res chain seq x y z
N MET A 1 16.43 -47.51 -19.54
CA MET A 1 15.23 -46.65 -19.38
C MET A 1 15.30 -45.58 -20.47
N ALA A 2 14.72 -45.88 -21.64
CA ALA A 2 14.91 -45.08 -22.86
C ALA A 2 14.10 -43.77 -22.80
N MET A 3 14.72 -42.69 -23.26
CA MET A 3 14.11 -41.37 -23.42
C MET A 3 12.84 -41.46 -24.27
N ALA A 4 11.73 -40.94 -23.75
CA ALA A 4 10.48 -40.83 -24.49
C ALA A 4 10.65 -39.91 -25.70
N ASN A 5 10.31 -40.41 -26.89
CA ASN A 5 10.26 -39.63 -28.13
C ASN A 5 9.32 -38.42 -27.96
N PHE A 6 9.87 -37.21 -28.06
CA PHE A 6 9.12 -35.95 -28.02
C PHE A 6 8.55 -35.52 -29.38
N ASP A 7 8.59 -36.39 -30.39
CA ASP A 7 8.12 -36.07 -31.73
C ASP A 7 6.59 -35.97 -31.76
N ARG A 8 6.08 -34.74 -31.53
CA ARG A 8 4.66 -34.41 -31.50
C ARG A 8 4.21 -33.98 -32.90
N ARG A 9 3.24 -34.71 -33.46
CA ARG A 9 2.62 -34.37 -34.77
C ARG A 9 1.95 -32.99 -34.82
N GLN A 10 1.56 -32.43 -33.67
CA GLN A 10 0.96 -31.08 -33.57
C GLN A 10 1.51 -30.33 -32.36
N ASN A 11 1.95 -29.09 -32.57
CA ASN A 11 2.45 -28.19 -31.55
C ASN A 11 1.57 -26.93 -31.47
N ASN A 12 0.80 -26.82 -30.39
CA ASN A 12 -0.15 -25.72 -30.20
C ASN A 12 0.48 -24.64 -29.31
N LYS A 13 0.49 -23.39 -29.79
CA LYS A 13 1.04 -22.23 -29.06
C LYS A 13 -0.10 -21.37 -28.51
N ILE A 14 -0.01 -21.01 -27.23
CA ILE A 14 -0.99 -20.16 -26.54
C ILE A 14 -0.30 -18.86 -26.16
N TRP A 15 -0.85 -17.74 -26.60
CA TRP A 15 -0.39 -16.41 -26.20
C TRP A 15 -1.24 -15.92 -25.05
N PHE A 16 -0.60 -15.44 -23.98
CA PHE A 16 -1.28 -14.90 -22.81
C PHE A 16 -0.59 -13.60 -22.37
N ASN A 17 -1.34 -12.74 -21.68
CA ASN A 17 -0.83 -11.49 -21.14
C ASN A 17 -0.46 -11.66 -19.66
N ASN A 18 0.81 -11.47 -19.31
CA ASN A 18 1.31 -11.60 -17.93
C ASN A 18 0.92 -10.45 -16.98
N LYS A 19 0.05 -9.52 -17.40
CA LYS A 19 -0.46 -8.45 -16.52
C LYS A 19 -1.31 -9.00 -15.37
N LEU A 20 -2.01 -10.12 -15.59
CA LEU A 20 -2.78 -10.79 -14.54
C LEU A 20 -1.99 -12.00 -14.02
N TRP A 21 -1.88 -12.14 -12.70
CA TRP A 21 -1.16 -13.24 -12.04
C TRP A 21 -1.70 -14.63 -12.39
N ALA A 22 -3.03 -14.75 -12.54
CA ALA A 22 -3.69 -15.99 -12.94
C ALA A 22 -3.86 -16.15 -14.48
N SER A 23 -3.23 -15.30 -15.29
CA SER A 23 -3.40 -15.31 -16.75
C SER A 23 -3.00 -16.63 -17.39
N LEU A 24 -1.74 -17.06 -17.18
CA LEU A 24 -1.20 -18.30 -17.73
C LEU A 24 -2.09 -19.53 -17.45
N PRO A 25 -2.43 -19.86 -16.19
CA PRO A 25 -3.28 -21.03 -15.91
C PRO A 25 -4.69 -20.88 -16.48
N ALA A 26 -5.26 -19.67 -16.52
CA ALA A 26 -6.59 -19.43 -17.08
C ALA A 26 -6.66 -19.68 -18.59
N TYR A 27 -5.72 -19.11 -19.37
CA TYR A 27 -5.66 -19.33 -20.82
C TYR A 27 -5.36 -20.79 -21.16
N THR A 28 -4.53 -21.45 -20.36
CA THR A 28 -4.24 -22.89 -20.51
C THR A 28 -5.50 -23.73 -20.29
N ASN A 29 -6.27 -23.46 -19.22
CA ASN A 29 -7.53 -24.15 -18.95
C ASN A 29 -8.56 -23.90 -20.07
N ALA A 30 -8.68 -22.66 -20.56
CA ALA A 30 -9.58 -22.32 -21.65
C ALA A 30 -9.21 -23.07 -22.95
N PHE A 31 -7.91 -23.16 -23.26
CA PHE A 31 -7.42 -23.91 -24.43
C PHE A 31 -7.74 -25.40 -24.33
N TYR A 32 -7.44 -26.05 -23.20
CA TYR A 32 -7.74 -27.47 -23.03
C TYR A 32 -9.24 -27.76 -23.05
N ASN A 33 -10.07 -26.85 -22.54
CA ASN A 33 -11.52 -26.93 -22.68
C ASN A 33 -11.99 -26.83 -24.13
N ALA A 34 -11.36 -25.97 -24.93
CA ALA A 34 -11.66 -25.87 -26.36
C ALA A 34 -11.27 -27.15 -27.12
N VAL A 35 -10.08 -27.70 -26.82
CA VAL A 35 -9.62 -28.98 -27.40
C VAL A 35 -10.56 -30.12 -26.98
N LEU A 36 -10.96 -30.17 -25.71
CA LEU A 36 -11.91 -31.18 -25.23
C LEU A 36 -13.20 -31.13 -26.03
N ARG A 37 -13.81 -29.94 -26.16
CA ARG A 37 -15.05 -29.73 -26.93
C ARG A 37 -14.90 -30.07 -28.41
N ALA A 38 -13.72 -29.91 -29.00
CA ALA A 38 -13.46 -30.28 -30.39
C ALA A 38 -13.37 -31.81 -30.62
N LEU A 39 -13.05 -32.58 -29.57
CA LEU A 39 -12.92 -34.04 -29.63
C LEU A 39 -14.19 -34.78 -29.20
N LEU A 40 -15.24 -34.07 -28.80
CA LEU A 40 -16.50 -34.68 -28.36
C LEU A 40 -17.26 -35.33 -29.53
N PRO A 41 -17.93 -36.46 -29.30
CA PRO A 41 -18.84 -37.03 -30.29
C PRO A 41 -20.07 -36.13 -30.49
N PRO A 42 -20.68 -36.13 -31.68
CA PRO A 42 -21.82 -35.26 -32.02
C PRO A 42 -23.08 -35.51 -31.18
N SER A 43 -23.13 -36.62 -30.43
CA SER A 43 -24.21 -36.98 -29.52
C SER A 43 -24.21 -36.18 -28.21
N THR A 44 -23.10 -35.55 -27.84
CA THR A 44 -22.93 -34.91 -26.54
C THR A 44 -22.89 -33.39 -26.70
N PRO A 45 -23.78 -32.64 -26.01
CA PRO A 45 -23.77 -31.19 -26.12
C PRO A 45 -22.48 -30.61 -25.51
N PRO A 46 -21.73 -29.73 -26.22
CA PRO A 46 -20.44 -29.20 -25.74
C PRO A 46 -20.50 -28.38 -24.45
N GLU A 47 -21.69 -27.90 -24.11
CA GLU A 47 -21.96 -27.08 -22.92
C GLU A 47 -22.06 -27.89 -21.62
N SER A 48 -22.32 -29.20 -21.70
CA SER A 48 -22.43 -30.07 -20.52
C SER A 48 -21.08 -30.58 -20.01
N VAL A 49 -19.99 -30.37 -20.77
CA VAL A 49 -18.67 -30.90 -20.47
C VAL A 49 -17.64 -29.76 -20.38
N GLY A 50 -16.87 -29.78 -19.28
CA GLY A 50 -15.79 -28.81 -19.05
C GLY A 50 -14.87 -29.21 -17.90
N ILE A 51 -13.64 -28.72 -17.97
CA ILE A 51 -12.58 -28.86 -16.97
C ILE A 51 -12.54 -27.58 -16.14
N LEU A 52 -12.64 -27.74 -14.83
CA LEU A 52 -12.49 -26.66 -13.86
C LEU A 52 -11.09 -26.74 -13.24
N ALA A 53 -10.33 -25.66 -13.36
CA ALA A 53 -9.02 -25.50 -12.72
C ALA A 53 -9.13 -24.44 -11.63
N TYR A 54 -8.82 -24.82 -10.39
CA TYR A 54 -8.72 -23.90 -9.26
C TYR A 54 -7.38 -24.08 -8.56
N SER A 55 -6.81 -22.98 -8.10
CA SER A 55 -5.56 -23.00 -7.34
C SER A 55 -5.88 -23.22 -5.86
N HIS A 56 -5.31 -24.27 -5.27
CA HIS A 56 -5.33 -24.48 -3.82
C HIS A 56 -3.91 -24.26 -3.29
N PRO A 57 -3.61 -23.11 -2.66
CA PRO A 57 -2.29 -22.86 -2.10
C PRO A 57 -1.94 -23.91 -1.05
N MET A 58 -0.70 -24.38 -1.06
CA MET A 58 -0.18 -25.25 0.00
C MET A 58 -0.11 -24.47 1.32
N ASN A 59 -0.26 -25.16 2.44
CA ASN A 59 -0.08 -24.53 3.75
C ASN A 59 1.34 -23.94 3.88
N GLU A 60 1.43 -22.77 4.48
CA GLU A 60 2.70 -22.06 4.67
C GLU A 60 3.66 -22.84 5.57
N SER A 61 4.95 -22.72 5.30
CA SER A 61 5.98 -23.19 6.23
C SER A 61 6.00 -22.32 7.48
N ILE A 62 6.45 -22.89 8.61
CA ILE A 62 6.53 -22.16 9.89
C ILE A 62 7.42 -20.91 9.76
N SER A 63 8.49 -20.96 8.93
CA SER A 63 9.37 -19.82 8.68
C SER A 63 8.65 -18.68 7.97
N ASN A 64 7.87 -18.97 6.92
CA ASN A 64 7.14 -17.96 6.16
C ASN A 64 6.04 -17.32 7.01
N MET A 65 5.36 -18.12 7.83
CA MET A 65 4.36 -17.61 8.77
C MET A 65 4.98 -16.65 9.79
N ALA A 66 6.14 -17.02 10.37
CA ALA A 66 6.85 -16.17 11.32
C ALA A 66 7.32 -14.85 10.68
N GLU A 67 7.80 -14.88 9.44
CA GLU A 67 8.18 -13.68 8.69
C GLU A 67 6.98 -12.76 8.48
N ARG A 68 5.83 -13.29 8.05
CA ARG A 68 4.58 -12.51 7.89
C ARG A 68 4.15 -11.84 9.19
N ILE A 69 4.23 -12.54 10.32
CA ILE A 69 3.92 -11.99 11.65
C ILE A 69 4.89 -10.86 11.99
N ASN A 70 6.18 -11.03 11.71
CA ASN A 70 7.18 -9.99 11.93
C ASN A 70 6.91 -8.75 11.08
N THR A 71 6.57 -8.91 9.80
CA THR A 71 6.19 -7.79 8.94
C THR A 71 4.96 -7.07 9.48
N ALA A 72 3.92 -7.81 9.89
CA ALA A 72 2.71 -7.23 10.47
C ALA A 72 3.01 -6.44 11.77
N ARG A 73 3.87 -6.98 12.63
CA ARG A 73 4.33 -6.31 13.85
C ARG A 73 5.07 -5.01 13.54
N MET A 74 5.94 -5.00 12.54
CA MET A 74 6.63 -3.78 12.12
C MET A 74 5.66 -2.72 11.59
N VAL A 75 4.63 -3.13 10.84
CA VAL A 75 3.58 -2.21 10.37
C VAL A 75 2.82 -1.62 11.55
N ALA A 76 2.41 -2.43 12.52
CA ALA A 76 1.71 -1.95 13.72
C ALA A 76 2.56 -0.96 14.53
N PHE A 77 3.84 -1.27 14.74
CA PHE A 77 4.77 -0.38 15.43
C PHE A 77 4.90 0.98 14.72
N ARG A 78 5.01 0.99 13.38
CA ARG A 78 5.05 2.22 12.59
C ARG A 78 3.80 3.07 12.77
N ILE A 79 2.62 2.45 12.83
CA ILE A 79 1.35 3.16 13.04
C ILE A 79 1.34 3.86 14.40
N VAL A 80 1.76 3.16 15.47
CA VAL A 80 1.83 3.75 16.82
C VAL A 80 2.80 4.93 16.86
N LEU A 81 3.96 4.82 16.20
CA LEU A 81 4.91 5.94 16.11
C LEU A 81 4.33 7.15 15.40
N LEU A 82 3.57 6.96 14.33
CA LEU A 82 2.90 8.06 13.62
C LEU A 82 1.85 8.72 14.51
N LEU A 83 1.07 7.95 15.27
CA LEU A 83 0.10 8.49 16.22
C LEU A 83 0.78 9.31 17.33
N LEU A 84 1.93 8.85 17.82
CA LEU A 84 2.74 9.59 18.80
C LEU A 84 3.30 10.88 18.22
N ALA A 85 3.80 10.86 16.98
CA ALA A 85 4.28 12.08 16.32
C ALA A 85 3.14 13.11 16.17
N VAL A 86 1.94 12.66 15.77
CA VAL A 86 0.77 13.53 15.65
C VAL A 86 0.36 14.11 17.01
N SER A 87 0.41 13.34 18.10
CA SER A 87 0.05 13.86 19.43
C SER A 87 1.01 14.94 19.92
N VAL A 88 2.31 14.80 19.67
CA VAL A 88 3.31 15.84 19.98
C VAL A 88 3.06 17.12 19.18
N ILE A 89 2.69 17.00 17.90
CA ILE A 89 2.34 18.15 17.06
C ILE A 89 1.11 18.88 17.64
N VAL A 90 0.06 18.14 18.01
CA VAL A 90 -1.14 18.73 18.63
C VAL A 90 -0.81 19.43 19.96
N ALA A 91 0.05 18.85 20.78
CA ALA A 91 0.50 19.47 22.04
C ALA A 91 1.31 20.75 21.80
N SER A 92 2.13 20.80 20.74
CA SER A 92 2.88 22.01 20.38
C SER A 92 1.95 23.17 20.02
N PHE A 93 0.82 22.92 19.35
CA PHE A 93 -0.17 23.95 19.05
C PHE A 93 -0.89 24.46 20.29
N SER A 94 -1.22 23.58 21.23
CA SER A 94 -1.93 23.98 22.45
C SER A 94 -1.07 24.84 23.38
N MET A 95 0.24 24.61 23.43
CA MET A 95 1.16 25.35 24.30
C MET A 95 1.17 26.86 24.00
N VAL A 96 1.19 27.26 22.72
CA VAL A 96 1.17 28.67 22.32
C VAL A 96 -0.13 29.36 22.73
N LEU A 97 -1.26 28.65 22.59
CA LEU A 97 -2.57 29.17 23.02
C LEU A 97 -2.63 29.37 24.53
N VAL A 98 -1.94 28.52 25.30
CA VAL A 98 -1.85 28.60 26.76
C VAL A 98 -0.97 29.78 27.17
N ASP A 99 0.21 29.94 26.58
CA ASP A 99 1.10 31.07 26.86
C ASP A 99 0.40 32.41 26.57
N GLU A 100 -0.29 32.51 25.44
CA GLU A 100 -1.06 33.70 25.08
C GLU A 100 -2.23 33.99 26.04
N ARG A 101 -2.77 32.96 26.70
CA ARG A 101 -3.79 33.12 27.76
C ARG A 101 -3.16 33.62 29.05
N VAL A 102 -2.01 33.07 29.44
CA VAL A 102 -1.30 33.44 30.67
C VAL A 102 -0.76 34.87 30.58
N SER A 103 -0.28 35.28 29.39
CA SER A 103 0.21 36.64 29.15
C SER A 103 -0.90 37.66 28.83
N TYR A 104 -2.17 37.27 28.79
CA TYR A 104 -3.32 38.10 28.40
C TYR A 104 -3.21 38.78 27.02
N SER A 105 -2.26 38.37 26.18
CA SER A 105 -1.98 38.98 24.87
C SER A 105 -3.17 38.91 23.91
N LYS A 106 -3.96 37.83 23.95
CA LYS A 106 -5.21 37.73 23.15
C LYS A 106 -6.20 38.82 23.49
N HIS A 107 -6.37 39.09 24.79
CA HIS A 107 -7.32 40.10 25.24
C HIS A 107 -6.89 41.49 24.79
N LEU A 108 -5.59 41.79 24.89
CA LEU A 108 -5.03 43.06 24.41
C LEU A 108 -5.19 43.22 22.89
N GLN A 109 -4.98 42.16 22.12
CA GLN A 109 -5.21 42.17 20.66
C GLN A 109 -6.68 42.42 20.30
N PHE A 110 -7.63 41.87 21.08
CA PHE A 110 -9.06 42.14 20.89
C PHE A 110 -9.46 43.56 21.28
N VAL A 111 -8.95 44.07 22.40
CA VAL A 111 -9.20 45.47 22.83
C VAL A 111 -8.61 46.46 21.83
N SER A 112 -7.55 46.06 21.12
CA SER A 112 -6.92 46.84 20.03
C SER A 112 -7.68 46.76 18.69
N GLY A 113 -8.82 46.06 18.62
CA GLY A 113 -9.69 46.01 17.44
C GLY A 113 -9.30 44.97 16.39
N VAL A 114 -8.43 44.01 16.71
CA VAL A 114 -8.07 42.92 15.78
C VAL A 114 -9.26 41.97 15.60
N LYS A 115 -9.62 41.71 14.33
CA LYS A 115 -10.69 40.78 14.00
C LYS A 115 -10.28 39.33 14.34
N PRO A 116 -11.16 38.50 14.92
CA PRO A 116 -10.85 37.10 15.26
C PRO A 116 -10.27 36.28 14.10
N LEU A 117 -10.72 36.54 12.86
CA LEU A 117 -10.23 35.86 11.67
C LEU A 117 -8.73 36.10 11.41
N LEU A 118 -8.26 37.32 11.63
CA LEU A 118 -6.87 37.69 11.38
C LEU A 118 -5.93 36.96 12.36
N TYR A 119 -6.38 36.80 13.62
CA TYR A 119 -5.66 36.03 14.64
C TYR A 119 -5.48 34.56 14.21
N TRP A 120 -6.53 33.91 13.71
CA TRP A 120 -6.44 32.51 13.23
C TRP A 120 -5.50 32.36 12.04
N ILE A 121 -5.50 33.32 11.11
CA ILE A 121 -4.59 33.31 9.94
C ILE A 121 -3.14 33.43 10.39
N ILE A 122 -2.84 34.34 11.32
CA ILE A 122 -1.48 34.53 11.84
C ILE A 122 -1.01 33.28 12.60
N ASN A 123 -1.87 32.67 13.40
CA ASN A 123 -1.53 31.43 14.11
C ASN A 123 -1.24 30.29 13.12
N PHE A 124 -2.08 30.14 12.09
CA PHE A 124 -1.83 29.15 11.03
C PHE A 124 -0.51 29.42 10.27
N LEU A 125 -0.20 30.68 9.97
CA LEU A 125 1.04 31.05 9.31
C LEU A 125 2.25 30.72 10.19
N HIS A 126 2.16 30.99 11.50
CA HIS A 126 3.20 30.63 12.46
C HIS A 126 3.48 29.12 12.46
N ASP A 127 2.43 28.32 12.36
CA ASP A 127 2.54 26.86 12.35
C ASP A 127 3.16 26.33 11.06
N VAL A 128 2.78 26.91 9.90
CA VAL A 128 3.42 26.61 8.61
C VAL A 128 4.91 26.95 8.63
N VAL A 129 5.30 28.09 9.22
CA VAL A 129 6.72 28.48 9.34
C VAL A 129 7.50 27.49 10.21
N ARG A 130 6.95 27.09 11.36
CA ARG A 130 7.58 26.08 12.24
C ARG A 130 7.77 24.74 11.54
N PHE A 131 6.79 24.32 10.74
CA PHE A 131 6.87 23.09 9.95
C PHE A 131 7.93 23.19 8.83
N CYS A 132 7.99 24.32 8.11
CA CYS A 132 9.01 24.55 7.09
C CYS A 132 10.43 24.52 7.66
N LEU A 133 10.65 25.15 8.83
CA LEU A 133 11.96 25.16 9.49
C LEU A 133 12.41 23.76 9.92
N THR A 134 11.52 22.97 10.53
CA THR A 134 11.82 21.59 10.92
C THR A 134 12.06 20.70 9.70
N SER A 135 11.28 20.85 8.64
CA SER A 135 11.47 20.13 7.38
C SER A 135 12.82 20.44 6.74
N LEU A 136 13.19 21.72 6.61
CA LEU A 136 14.50 22.12 6.07
C LEU A 136 15.66 21.58 6.91
N PHE A 137 15.58 21.67 8.24
CA PHE A 137 16.61 21.13 9.12
C PHE A 137 16.77 19.61 8.94
N SER A 138 15.67 18.86 8.84
CA SER A 138 15.71 17.41 8.58
C SER A 138 16.38 17.07 7.25
N GLN A 139 16.12 17.82 6.18
CA GLN A 139 16.72 17.60 4.87
C GLN A 139 18.22 17.86 4.86
N VAL A 140 18.68 18.88 5.60
CA VAL A 140 20.10 19.19 5.75
C VAL A 140 20.82 18.07 6.50
N GLN A 141 20.25 17.54 7.58
CA GLN A 141 20.81 16.40 8.31
C GLN A 141 20.93 15.16 7.43
N ILE A 142 19.89 14.84 6.65
CA ILE A 142 19.90 13.70 5.73
C ILE A 142 20.96 13.87 4.64
N LYS A 143 21.13 15.08 4.09
CA LYS A 143 22.19 15.36 3.11
C LYS A 143 23.59 15.23 3.72
N ASN A 144 23.80 15.72 4.94
CA ASN A 144 25.08 15.57 5.65
C ASN A 144 25.42 14.11 5.95
N LEU A 145 24.43 13.30 6.34
CA LEU A 145 24.60 11.85 6.55
C LEU A 145 24.92 11.08 5.26
N LYS A 146 24.46 11.55 4.10
CA LYS A 146 24.75 10.92 2.80
C LYS A 146 26.11 11.32 2.20
N ASN A 147 26.72 12.39 2.71
CA ASN A 147 28.01 12.90 2.29
C ASN A 147 29.17 12.44 3.20
N LEU A 148 28.87 11.59 4.19
CA LEU A 148 29.81 10.82 5.01
C LEU A 148 29.90 9.40 4.47
#